data_AF-A0A2E1VNB2-F1
#
_entry.id   AF-A0A2E1VNB2-F1
#
_cell.length_a   1.000
_cell.length_b   1.000
_cell.length_c   1.000
_cell.angle_alpha   90.00
_cell.angle_beta   90.00
_cell.angle_gamma   90.00
#
_symmetry.space_group_name_H-M   'P 1'
#
loop_
_entity.id
_entity.type
_entity.pdbx_description
1 polymer ?
#
loop_
_entity_poly.entity_id
_entity_poly.type
_entity_poly.pdbx_seq_one_letter_code
_entity_poly.pdbx_strand_id
1 'polypeptide(L)' 'MRVRLQSDQVSLLMDLADSRLAAFAIRFMSDNEVEIQRAQANQIREELGAELMRRGFGDNYELSAEGKLIESVIDALEPF' A
#
# COMPACT_ATOMS: atom_id res chain seq x y z
N MET A 1 -3.11 13.56 2.05
CA MET A 1 -4.01 13.06 3.12
C MET A 1 -3.15 12.39 4.17
N ARG A 2 -3.58 12.38 5.43
CA ARG A 2 -2.83 11.76 6.52
C ARG A 2 -3.55 10.51 6.99
N VAL A 3 -2.82 9.42 7.10
CA VAL A 3 -3.35 8.12 7.51
C VAL A 3 -2.46 7.53 8.58
N ARG A 4 -3.11 6.97 9.59
CA ARG A 4 -2.45 6.24 10.65
C ARG A 4 -2.43 4.76 10.29
N LEU A 5 -1.22 4.21 10.20
CA LEU A 5 -0.97 2.82 9.86
C LEU A 5 -0.47 2.05 11.08
N GLN A 6 -0.55 0.73 11.00
CA GLN A 6 0.09 -0.18 11.95
C GLN A 6 1.58 -0.30 11.64
N SER A 7 2.38 -0.71 12.63
CA SER A 7 3.84 -0.71 12.53
C SER A 7 4.38 -1.69 11.49
N ASP A 8 3.70 -2.81 11.26
CA ASP A 8 3.97 -3.77 10.19
C ASP A 8 3.66 -3.19 8.81
N GLN A 9 2.57 -2.44 8.66
CA GLN A 9 2.19 -1.72 7.44
C GLN A 9 3.22 -0.64 7.08
N VAL A 10 3.73 0.11 8.07
CA VAL A 10 4.79 1.10 7.87
C VAL A 10 6.09 0.42 7.45
N SER A 11 6.46 -0.67 8.12
CA SER A 11 7.68 -1.43 7.77
C SER A 11 7.61 -1.96 6.34
N LEU A 12 6.46 -2.51 5.93
CA LEU A 12 6.26 -2.96 4.56
C LEU A 12 6.36 -1.81 3.54
N LEU A 13 5.74 -0.66 3.84
CA LEU A 13 5.87 0.52 2.97
C LEU A 13 7.31 1.00 2.88
N MET A 14 8.09 0.95 3.96
CA MET A 14 9.51 1.32 3.94
C MET A 14 10.34 0.31 3.14
N ASP A 15 10.08 -0.99 3.28
CA ASP A 15 10.77 -2.05 2.52
C ASP A 15 10.46 -1.95 1.01
N LEU A 16 9.23 -1.60 0.65
CA LEU A 16 8.83 -1.32 -0.74
C LEU A 16 9.37 0.03 -1.25
N ALA A 17 9.77 0.93 -0.34
CA ALA A 17 10.12 2.30 -0.67
C ALA A 17 11.51 2.44 -1.30
N ASP A 18 12.38 1.46 -1.11
CA ASP A 18 13.80 1.60 -1.42
C ASP A 18 14.12 1.64 -2.94
N SER A 19 13.15 1.40 -3.82
CA SER A 19 13.34 1.66 -5.27
C SER A 19 12.09 2.07 -6.07
N ARG A 20 10.87 1.76 -5.60
CA ARG A 20 9.63 1.99 -6.36
C ARG A 20 8.74 3.12 -5.81
N LEU A 21 8.75 3.39 -4.49
CA LEU A 21 7.91 4.45 -3.88
C LEU A 21 8.47 5.87 -3.89
N ALA A 22 9.67 6.11 -4.44
CA ALA A 22 10.10 7.47 -4.77
C ALA A 22 9.12 8.17 -5.75
N ALA A 23 8.49 7.39 -6.64
CA ALA A 23 7.42 7.87 -7.52
C ALA A 23 6.13 8.22 -6.76
N PHE A 24 5.90 7.54 -5.63
CA PHE A 24 4.64 7.58 -4.90
C PHE A 24 4.51 8.73 -3.89
N ALA A 25 5.55 9.55 -3.73
CA ALA A 25 5.61 10.72 -2.84
C ALA A 25 5.03 10.48 -1.43
N ILE A 26 5.24 9.29 -0.87
CA ILE A 26 4.86 8.95 0.49
C ILE A 26 5.81 9.68 1.45
N ARG A 27 5.26 10.43 2.39
CA ARG A 27 6.03 11.07 3.46
C ARG A 27 5.71 10.42 4.80
N PHE A 28 6.73 9.91 5.47
CA PHE A 28 6.61 9.40 6.83
C PHE A 28 6.67 10.60 7.81
N MET A 29 5.60 10.80 8.58
CA MET A 29 5.43 11.93 9.50
C MET A 29 5.79 11.57 10.94
N SER A 30 5.46 10.35 11.37
CA SER A 30 5.82 9.77 12.66
C SER A 30 5.84 8.24 12.53
N ASP A 31 6.21 7.51 13.60
CA ASP A 31 6.39 6.05 13.60
C ASP A 31 5.24 5.27 12.92
N ASN A 32 4.02 5.80 12.99
CA ASN A 32 2.81 5.18 12.46
C ASN A 32 1.95 6.14 11.61
N GLU A 33 2.46 7.30 11.19
CA GLU A 33 1.68 8.28 10.41
C GLU A 33 2.36 8.55 9.07
N VAL A 34 1.60 8.38 7.98
CA VAL A 34 2.05 8.66 6.62
C VAL A 34 1.16 9.71 5.96
N GLU A 35 1.79 10.59 5.21
CA GLU A 35 1.14 11.51 4.29
C GLU A 35 1.33 11.02 2.86
N ILE A 36 0.23 10.78 2.16
CA ILE A 36 0.22 10.39 0.74
C ILE A 36 -0.77 11.25 -0.04
N GLN A 37 -0.49 11.50 -1.32
CA GLN A 37 -1.48 12.10 -2.21
C GLN A 37 -2.46 11.04 -2.70
N ARG A 38 -3.74 11.40 -2.83
CA ARG A 38 -4.79 10.44 -3.21
C ARG A 38 -4.54 9.76 -4.56
N ALA A 39 -4.03 10.50 -5.55
CA ALA A 39 -3.69 9.95 -6.86
C ALA A 39 -2.63 8.83 -6.78
N GLN A 40 -1.73 8.89 -5.79
CA GLN A 40 -0.67 7.92 -5.58
C GLN A 40 -1.23 6.60 -5.01
N ALA A 41 -2.24 6.68 -4.14
CA ALA A 41 -2.83 5.51 -3.50
C ALA A 41 -3.44 4.54 -4.53
N ASN A 42 -4.13 5.09 -5.55
CA ASN A 42 -4.68 4.29 -6.65
C ASN A 42 -3.59 3.66 -7.51
N GLN A 43 -2.51 4.40 -7.74
CA GLN A 43 -1.41 3.92 -8.56
C GLN A 43 -0.61 2.81 -7.84
N ILE A 44 -0.46 2.90 -6.51
CA ILE A 44 0.05 1.80 -5.66
C ILE A 44 -0.84 0.56 -5.78
N ARG A 45 -2.17 0.73 -5.75
CA ARG A 45 -3.14 -0.37 -5.93
C ARG A 45 -2.97 -1.06 -7.28
N GLU A 46 -2.86 -0.30 -8.35
CA GLU A 46 -2.70 -0.87 -9.70
C GLU A 46 -1.35 -1.57 -9.88
N GLU A 47 -0.25 -0.92 -9.50
CA GLU A 47 1.09 -1.46 -9.72
C GLU A 47 1.40 -2.65 -8.81
N LEU A 48 1.08 -2.54 -7.51
CA LEU A 48 1.39 -3.59 -6.54
C LEU A 48 0.30 -4.65 -6.44
N GLY A 49 -0.97 -4.28 -6.67
CA GLY A 49 -2.07 -5.23 -6.72
C GLY A 49 -1.84 -6.29 -7.78
N ALA A 50 -1.42 -5.90 -8.99
CA ALA A 50 -1.10 -6.82 -10.08
C ALA A 50 0.06 -7.79 -9.74
N GLU A 51 1.06 -7.32 -8.99
CA GLU A 51 2.28 -8.09 -8.67
C GLU A 51 2.10 -9.01 -7.46
N LEU A 52 1.22 -8.65 -6.52
CA LEU A 52 1.00 -9.36 -5.25
C LEU A 52 -0.09 -10.43 -5.30
N MET A 53 -0.77 -10.58 -6.44
CA MET A 53 -1.71 -11.65 -6.72
C MET A 53 -1.00 -13.01 -6.80
N ARG A 54 -1.34 -13.95 -5.91
CA ARG A 54 -0.95 -15.36 -6.07
C ARG A 54 -2.10 -16.10 -6.74
N ARG A 55 -1.90 -16.47 -8.02
CA ARG A 55 -2.75 -17.33 -8.89
C ARG A 55 -4.24 -17.40 -8.53
N GLY A 56 -5.06 -16.75 -9.35
CA GLY A 56 -6.52 -16.86 -9.42
C GLY A 56 -7.03 -16.06 -10.62
N PHE A 57 -8.28 -16.31 -11.05
CA PHE A 57 -8.94 -15.60 -12.15
C PHE A 57 -10.27 -15.04 -11.67
N GLY A 58 -10.60 -13.79 -12.04
CA GLY A 58 -11.84 -13.14 -11.61
C GLY A 58 -11.89 -12.92 -10.10
N ASP A 59 -13.03 -13.20 -9.46
CA ASP A 59 -13.27 -12.96 -8.03
C ASP A 59 -12.55 -13.94 -7.08
N ASN A 60 -11.90 -14.99 -7.62
CA ASN A 60 -11.19 -16.01 -6.85
C ASN A 60 -9.68 -15.73 -6.72
N TYR A 61 -9.29 -14.45 -6.72
CA TYR A 61 -7.91 -14.07 -6.47
C TYR A 61 -7.62 -14.18 -4.97
N GLU A 62 -6.50 -14.81 -4.60
CA GLU A 62 -5.96 -14.72 -3.25
C GLU A 62 -4.73 -13.82 -3.26
N LEU A 63 -4.79 -12.77 -2.43
CA LEU A 63 -3.64 -11.94 -2.14
C LEU A 63 -2.65 -12.74 -1.28
N SER A 64 -1.36 -12.58 -1.60
CA SER A 64 -0.27 -12.95 -0.68
C SER A 64 -0.41 -12.24 0.67
N ALA A 65 0.31 -12.69 1.69
CA ALA A 65 0.35 -11.99 2.97
C ALA A 65 0.80 -10.53 2.80
N GLU A 66 1.79 -10.28 1.93
CA GLU A 66 2.20 -8.93 1.55
C GLU A 66 1.08 -8.17 0.81
N GLY A 67 0.40 -8.80 -0.15
CA GLY A 67 -0.73 -8.23 -0.87
C GLY A 67 -1.90 -7.81 0.02
N LYS A 68 -2.26 -8.63 1.01
CA LYS A 68 -3.30 -8.30 2.00
C LYS A 68 -2.90 -7.09 2.85
N LEU A 69 -1.62 -7.00 3.21
CA LEU A 69 -1.10 -5.88 3.96
C LEU A 69 -1.13 -4.59 3.12
N ILE A 70 -0.79 -4.65 1.83
CA ILE A 70 -0.88 -3.49 0.92
C ILE A 70 -2.32 -3.04 0.73
N GLU A 71 -3.27 -3.95 0.47
CA GLU A 71 -4.68 -3.55 0.39
C GLU A 71 -5.15 -2.91 1.70
N SER A 72 -4.75 -3.44 2.86
CA SER A 72 -5.10 -2.82 4.14
C SER A 72 -4.50 -1.40 4.30
N VAL A 73 -3.34 -1.13 3.70
CA VAL A 73 -2.78 0.23 3.61
C VAL A 73 -3.66 1.07 2.70
N ILE A 74 -3.97 0.61 1.49
CA ILE A 74 -4.74 1.38 0.51
C ILE A 74 -6.16 1.66 1.00
N ASP A 75 -6.82 0.71 1.65
CA ASP A 75 -8.13 0.90 2.28
C ASP A 75 -8.07 1.96 3.38
N ALA A 76 -6.97 2.01 4.16
CA ALA A 76 -6.76 3.08 5.12
C ALA A 76 -6.52 4.45 4.42
N LEU A 77 -6.01 4.45 3.18
CA LEU A 77 -5.84 5.61 2.31
C LEU A 77 -7.11 6.03 1.57
N GLU A 78 -8.12 5.18 1.43
CA GLU A 78 -9.41 5.55 0.84
C GLU A 78 -10.56 5.20 1.79
N PRO A 79 -10.77 5.97 2.87
CA PRO A 79 -11.98 5.82 3.65
C PRO A 79 -13.17 6.23 2.78
N PHE A 80 -13.96 5.25 2.37
CA PHE A 80 -15.23 5.42 1.67
C PHE A 80 -16.23 6.23 2.52
#